data_AF-A0A3M6U0J9-F1
#
_entry.id   AF-A0A3M6U0J9-F1
#
_cell.length_a   1.000
_cell.length_b   1.000
_cell.length_c   1.000
_cell.angle_alpha   90.00
_cell.angle_beta   90.00
_cell.angle_gamma   90.00
#
_symmetry.space_group_name_H-M   'P 1'
#
loop_
_entity.id
_entity.type
_entity.pdbx_description
1 polymer ?
#
loop_
_entity_poly.entity_id
_entity_poly.type
_entity_poly.pdbx_seq_one_letter_code
_entity_poly.pdbx_strand_id
1 'polypeptide(L)'
;MKLTLSICPGVVQQDKAVEVDVKLPGDDRGRDKVFKVKIQFAAAVSLLELNNFLSGEQNGKIPQDAVQALDIVVRQMPSMYYTPVGRSFFPFDGQGRPLGEGCEVKFGFYSSIRHSEWKAMLVNIDVSAKGFYKEQAVVPDFLCEALDVKPHNLEDYRFEPDRRRLEKAIR
;
A
#
# COMPACT_ATOMS: atom_id res chain seq x y z
N MET A 1 -0.65 5.84 -10.87
CA MET A 1 0.13 7.08 -11.10
C MET A 1 1.61 6.75 -10.96
N LYS A 2 2.38 6.75 -12.06
CA LYS A 2 3.79 6.32 -12.08
C LYS A 2 4.67 7.57 -11.93
N LEU A 3 5.27 7.79 -10.76
CA LEU A 3 6.34 8.77 -10.61
C LEU A 3 7.64 8.10 -11.05
N THR A 4 8.04 8.32 -12.31
CA THR A 4 9.33 7.86 -12.82
C THR A 4 10.38 8.91 -12.47
N LEU A 5 11.02 8.76 -11.31
CA LEU A 5 12.27 9.47 -10.99
C LEU A 5 13.40 8.77 -11.75
N SER A 6 13.84 9.34 -12.88
CA SER A 6 15.09 8.91 -13.53
C SER A 6 16.27 9.45 -12.71
N ILE A 7 16.75 8.65 -11.75
CA ILE A 7 18.00 8.95 -11.08
C ILE A 7 19.11 8.47 -12.02
N CYS A 8 19.81 9.41 -12.65
CA CYS A 8 21.03 9.10 -13.40
C CYS A 8 22.01 8.38 -12.47
N PRO A 9 22.72 7.33 -12.92
CA PRO A 9 23.76 6.67 -12.13
C PRO A 9 25.00 7.59 -12.08
N GLY A 10 24.89 8.64 -11.28
CA GLY A 10 25.97 9.56 -10.94
C GLY A 10 26.08 9.56 -9.42
N VAL A 11 27.27 9.24 -8.94
CA VAL A 11 27.69 9.24 -7.53
C VAL A 11 26.92 10.29 -6.73
N VAL A 12 26.07 9.85 -5.80
CA VAL A 12 25.40 10.74 -4.85
C VAL A 12 26.50 11.48 -4.08
N GLN A 13 26.67 12.76 -4.38
CA GLN A 13 27.60 13.63 -3.66
C GLN A 13 27.11 13.71 -2.20
N GLN A 14 27.90 13.19 -1.26
CA GLN A 14 27.49 12.92 0.12
C GLN A 14 26.93 14.13 0.88
N ASP A 15 27.22 15.37 0.44
CA ASP A 15 26.93 16.57 1.23
C ASP A 15 25.94 17.57 0.60
N LYS A 16 25.38 17.30 -0.58
CA LYS A 16 24.46 18.26 -1.23
C LYS A 16 23.05 17.73 -1.36
N ALA A 17 22.13 18.35 -0.62
CA ALA A 17 20.70 18.11 -0.80
C ALA A 17 20.24 18.65 -2.17
N VAL A 18 19.37 17.89 -2.83
CA VAL A 18 18.74 18.26 -4.09
C VAL A 18 17.29 18.61 -3.81
N GLU A 19 16.85 19.78 -4.26
CA GLU A 19 15.45 20.20 -4.19
C GLU A 19 14.81 20.10 -5.57
N VAL A 20 13.63 19.49 -5.64
CA VAL A 20 12.88 19.24 -6.86
C VAL A 20 11.42 19.63 -6.64
N ASP A 21 10.89 20.47 -7.53
CA ASP A 21 9.47 20.77 -7.56
C ASP A 21 8.76 19.68 -8.39
N VAL A 22 7.96 18.84 -7.72
CA VAL A 22 7.17 17.77 -8.34
C VAL A 22 5.75 18.27 -8.54
N LYS A 23 5.34 18.36 -9.80
CA LYS A 23 3.98 18.71 -10.17
C LYS A 23 3.16 17.44 -10.40
N LEU A 24 2.17 17.21 -9.54
CA LEU A 24 1.20 16.13 -9.73
C LEU A 24 -0.04 16.72 -10.41
N PRO A 25 -0.56 16.09 -11.49
CA PRO A 25 -1.83 16.50 -12.06
C PRO A 25 -2.91 16.47 -10.99
N GLY A 26 -3.75 17.50 -10.98
CA GLY A 26 -4.98 17.48 -10.19
C GLY A 26 -5.86 16.33 -10.67
N ASP A 27 -6.61 15.72 -9.75
CA ASP A 27 -7.70 14.80 -10.13
C ASP A 27 -8.72 15.55 -11.01
N ASP A 28 -9.61 14.82 -11.72
CA ASP A 28 -10.49 15.23 -12.85
C ASP A 28 -11.18 16.63 -12.84
N ARG A 29 -11.10 17.43 -11.76
CA ARG A 29 -11.60 18.81 -11.66
C ARG A 29 -10.69 19.79 -10.87
N GLY A 30 -9.44 19.43 -10.58
CA GLY A 30 -8.54 20.13 -9.66
C GLY A 30 -7.41 20.91 -10.33
N ARG A 31 -6.94 21.97 -9.65
CA ARG A 31 -5.66 22.62 -9.99
C ARG A 31 -4.50 21.66 -9.73
N ASP A 32 -3.51 21.69 -10.60
CA ASP A 32 -2.27 20.94 -10.39
C ASP A 32 -1.65 21.26 -9.03
N LYS A 33 -1.19 20.21 -8.36
CA LYS A 33 -0.54 20.34 -7.05
C LYS A 33 0.97 20.33 -7.26
N VAL A 34 1.64 21.36 -6.76
CA VAL A 34 3.10 21.46 -6.77
C VAL A 34 3.60 21.10 -5.37
N PHE A 35 4.50 20.11 -5.30
CA PHE A 35 5.16 19.66 -4.09
C PHE A 35 6.65 20.00 -4.17
N LYS A 36 7.19 20.64 -3.13
CA LYS A 36 8.63 20.82 -3.01
C LYS A 36 9.23 19.61 -2.30
N VAL A 37 10.08 18.87 -2.99
CA VAL A 37 10.70 17.63 -2.47
C VAL A 37 12.19 17.87 -2.30
N LYS A 38 12.71 17.66 -1.09
CA LYS A 38 14.14 17.71 -0.78
C LYS A 38 14.67 16.30 -0.57
N ILE A 39 15.68 15.92 -1.35
CA ILE A 39 16.36 14.62 -1.28
C ILE A 39 17.77 14.87 -0.75
N GLN A 40 18.16 14.17 0.30
CA GLN A 40 19.47 14.29 0.93
C GLN A 40 20.02 12.91 1.27
N PHE A 41 21.33 12.72 1.10
CA PHE A 41 22.00 11.52 1.56
C PHE A 41 21.87 11.39 3.07
N ALA A 42 21.36 10.26 3.54
CA ALA A 42 21.15 10.00 4.96
C ALA A 42 22.25 9.09 5.53
N ALA A 43 22.49 7.94 4.89
CA ALA A 43 23.49 6.97 5.30
C ALA A 43 23.82 6.00 4.15
N ALA A 44 24.97 5.35 4.24
CA ALA A 44 25.30 4.17 3.44
C ALA A 44 24.92 2.91 4.23
N VAL A 45 24.26 1.96 3.59
CA VAL A 45 23.82 0.71 4.20
C VAL A 45 24.75 -0.43 3.76
N SER A 46 25.35 -1.14 4.71
CA SER A 46 26.35 -2.19 4.42
C SER A 46 25.72 -3.58 4.36
N LEU A 47 25.58 -4.13 3.15
CA LEU A 47 25.17 -5.53 2.98
C LEU A 47 26.27 -6.52 3.38
N LEU A 48 27.54 -6.08 3.40
CA LEU A 48 28.65 -6.90 3.86
C LEU A 48 28.53 -7.19 5.36
N GLU A 49 28.16 -6.20 6.18
CA GLU A 49 27.92 -6.40 7.61
C GLU A 49 26.77 -7.38 7.85
N LEU A 50 25.70 -7.29 7.07
CA LEU A 50 24.61 -8.26 7.13
C LEU A 50 25.09 -9.68 6.77
N ASN A 51 25.91 -9.82 5.73
CA ASN A 51 26.47 -11.12 5.32
C ASN A 51 27.40 -11.71 6.39
N ASN A 52 28.26 -10.89 7.00
CA ASN A 52 29.17 -11.31 8.06
C ASN A 52 28.40 -11.75 9.31
N PHE A 53 27.32 -11.01 9.65
CA PHE A 53 26.40 -11.40 10.72
C PHE A 53 25.74 -12.75 10.43
N LEU A 54 25.15 -12.93 9.24
CA LEU A 54 24.50 -14.19 8.84
C LEU A 54 25.48 -15.36 8.81
N SER A 55 26.73 -15.13 8.43
CA SER A 55 27.76 -16.17 8.35
C SER A 55 28.30 -16.61 9.71
N GLY A 56 28.02 -15.84 10.77
CA GLY A 56 28.56 -16.01 12.12
C GLY A 56 29.97 -15.45 12.30
N GLU A 57 30.48 -14.69 11.32
CA GLU A 57 31.80 -14.04 11.39
C GLU A 57 31.76 -12.79 12.28
N GLN A 58 30.59 -12.16 12.40
CA GLN A 58 30.36 -11.02 13.27
C GLN A 58 29.31 -11.35 14.34
N ASN A 59 29.76 -11.34 15.61
CA ASN A 59 28.87 -11.42 16.76
C ASN A 59 28.31 -10.04 17.10
N GLY A 60 27.01 -9.93 17.33
CA GLY A 60 26.40 -8.64 17.67
C GLY A 60 24.91 -8.58 17.39
N LYS A 61 24.39 -7.34 17.30
CA LYS A 61 23.01 -7.09 16.87
C LYS A 61 22.94 -7.18 15.35
N ILE A 62 21.80 -7.66 14.84
CA ILE A 62 21.53 -7.67 13.40
C ILE A 62 21.56 -6.24 12.82
N PRO A 63 22.20 -6.02 11.66
CA PRO A 63 22.15 -4.75 10.93
C PRO A 63 20.71 -4.45 10.43
N GLN A 64 19.94 -3.72 11.24
CA GLN A 64 18.51 -3.47 11.00
C GLN A 64 18.26 -2.57 9.77
N ASP A 65 19.17 -1.64 9.49
CA ASP A 65 19.15 -0.78 8.31
C ASP A 65 19.25 -1.60 7.01
N ALA A 66 20.13 -2.60 6.97
CA ALA A 66 20.27 -3.52 5.86
C ALA A 66 19.02 -4.39 5.68
N VAL A 67 18.47 -4.93 6.77
CA VAL A 67 17.21 -5.69 6.73
C VAL A 67 16.05 -4.83 6.23
N GLN A 68 15.95 -3.58 6.70
CA GLN A 68 14.92 -2.64 6.28
C GLN A 68 15.08 -2.25 4.80
N ALA A 69 16.31 -1.99 4.34
CA ALA A 69 16.58 -1.69 2.94
C ALA A 69 16.14 -2.84 2.02
N LEU A 70 16.43 -4.08 2.40
CA LEU A 70 15.97 -5.27 1.67
C LEU A 70 14.44 -5.40 1.67
N ASP A 71 13.79 -5.16 2.80
CA ASP A 71 12.32 -5.16 2.90
C ASP A 71 11.69 -4.12 1.96
N ILE A 72 12.24 -2.90 1.90
CA ILE A 72 11.79 -1.84 0.98
C ILE A 72 11.94 -2.28 -0.48
N VAL A 73 13.10 -2.84 -0.85
CA VAL A 73 13.37 -3.28 -2.24
C VAL A 73 12.38 -4.36 -2.67
N VAL A 74 12.15 -5.37 -1.84
CA VAL A 74 11.23 -6.47 -2.15
C VAL A 74 9.78 -5.99 -2.25
N ARG A 75 9.41 -5.02 -1.41
CA ARG A 75 8.05 -4.45 -1.39
C ARG A 75 7.80 -3.41 -2.49
N GLN A 76 8.84 -2.92 -3.15
CA GLN A 76 8.72 -1.83 -4.12
C GLN A 76 7.78 -2.20 -5.28
N MET A 77 7.98 -3.36 -5.90
CA MET A 77 7.15 -3.79 -7.02
C MET A 77 5.70 -4.04 -6.60
N PRO A 78 5.39 -4.88 -5.58
CA PRO A 78 4.02 -5.06 -5.13
C PRO A 78 3.31 -3.75 -4.76
N SER A 79 3.99 -2.80 -4.13
CA SER A 79 3.40 -1.51 -3.75
C SER A 79 2.97 -0.65 -4.95
N MET A 80 3.51 -0.91 -6.14
CA MET A 80 3.12 -0.22 -7.38
C MET A 80 1.93 -0.84 -8.10
N TYR A 81 1.59 -2.11 -7.80
CA TYR A 81 0.56 -2.89 -8.51
C TYR A 81 -0.55 -3.44 -7.60
N TYR A 82 -0.42 -3.29 -6.28
CA TYR A 82 -1.35 -3.78 -5.27
C TYR A 82 -1.60 -2.70 -4.22
N THR A 83 -2.75 -2.75 -3.56
CA THR A 83 -3.06 -1.96 -2.37
C THR A 83 -2.28 -2.51 -1.18
N PRO A 84 -1.30 -1.75 -0.63
CA PRO A 84 -0.58 -2.18 0.56
C PRO A 84 -1.44 -1.97 1.80
N VAL A 85 -1.59 -3.02 2.62
CA VAL A 85 -2.20 -2.93 3.95
C VAL A 85 -1.30 -3.62 4.96
N GLY A 86 -0.59 -2.82 5.76
CA GLY A 86 0.46 -3.33 6.65
C GLY A 86 1.53 -4.05 5.82
N ARG A 87 1.75 -5.34 6.10
CA ARG A 87 2.70 -6.18 5.34
C ARG A 87 2.08 -7.00 4.20
N SER A 88 0.77 -6.87 3.99
CA SER A 88 0.05 -7.58 2.95
C SER A 88 -0.27 -6.71 1.74
N PHE A 89 -0.44 -7.36 0.59
CA PHE A 89 -0.71 -6.73 -0.70
C PHE A 89 -1.96 -7.33 -1.33
N PHE A 90 -2.90 -6.48 -1.75
CA PHE A 90 -4.19 -6.88 -2.32
C PHE A 90 -4.37 -6.28 -3.71
N PRO A 91 -4.81 -7.04 -4.73
CA PRO A 91 -4.90 -6.54 -6.11
C PRO A 91 -5.72 -5.26 -6.23
N PHE A 92 -5.30 -4.34 -7.10
CA PHE A 92 -6.11 -3.17 -7.46
C PHE A 92 -7.34 -3.59 -8.26
N ASP A 93 -7.09 -4.35 -9.32
CA ASP A 93 -8.00 -4.83 -10.33
C ASP A 93 -8.37 -6.29 -10.05
N GLY A 94 -9.31 -6.48 -9.15
CA GLY A 94 -9.86 -7.79 -8.87
C GLY A 94 -11.21 -7.66 -8.19
N GLN A 95 -12.23 -8.28 -8.79
CA GLN A 95 -13.51 -8.45 -8.10
C GLN A 95 -13.26 -9.32 -6.88
N GLY A 96 -13.52 -8.75 -5.71
CA GLY A 96 -13.58 -9.51 -4.48
C GLY A 96 -14.79 -10.45 -4.50
N ARG A 97 -14.89 -11.29 -3.47
CA ARG A 97 -16.13 -12.04 -3.25
C ARG A 97 -17.07 -11.18 -2.41
N PRO A 98 -18.33 -10.94 -2.85
CA PRO A 98 -19.27 -10.13 -2.08
C PRO A 98 -19.44 -10.69 -0.66
N LEU A 99 -19.38 -9.80 0.33
CA LEU A 99 -19.70 -10.09 1.73
C LEU A 99 -21.08 -9.54 2.15
N GLY A 100 -21.68 -8.68 1.32
CA GLY A 100 -22.90 -7.93 1.65
C GLY A 100 -22.57 -6.53 2.20
N GLU A 101 -23.60 -5.70 2.39
CA GLU A 101 -23.49 -4.34 2.95
C GLU A 101 -22.42 -3.46 2.26
N GLY A 102 -22.27 -3.57 0.93
CA GLY A 102 -21.29 -2.78 0.20
C GLY A 102 -19.86 -3.28 0.27
N CYS A 103 -19.62 -4.43 0.90
CA CYS A 103 -18.29 -4.97 1.16
C CYS A 103 -17.99 -6.22 0.32
N GLU A 104 -16.70 -6.44 0.06
CA GLU A 104 -16.16 -7.62 -0.58
C GLU A 104 -14.88 -8.10 0.12
N VAL A 105 -14.59 -9.39 0.07
CA VAL A 105 -13.29 -9.93 0.48
C VAL A 105 -12.36 -9.99 -0.72
N LYS A 106 -11.20 -9.36 -0.60
CA LYS A 106 -10.09 -9.51 -1.55
C LYS A 106 -9.04 -10.45 -0.97
N PHE A 107 -8.59 -11.38 -1.80
CA PHE A 107 -7.44 -12.23 -1.49
C PHE A 107 -6.17 -11.56 -1.98
N GLY A 108 -5.12 -11.71 -1.18
CA GLY A 108 -3.81 -11.15 -1.42
C GLY A 108 -2.76 -12.03 -0.78
N PHE A 109 -1.58 -11.45 -0.54
CA PHE A 109 -0.50 -12.16 0.12
C PHE A 109 0.18 -11.28 1.16
N TYR A 110 0.59 -11.90 2.25
CA TYR A 110 1.51 -11.34 3.22
C TYR A 110 2.96 -11.52 2.72
N SER A 111 3.81 -10.51 2.91
CA SER A 111 5.24 -10.64 2.63
C SER A 111 6.09 -9.92 3.68
N SER A 112 7.15 -10.59 4.16
CA SER A 112 8.16 -9.97 5.04
C SER A 112 9.54 -10.59 4.85
N ILE A 113 10.57 -9.77 4.97
CA ILE A 113 11.97 -10.23 5.02
C ILE A 113 12.38 -10.59 6.44
N ARG A 114 13.01 -11.76 6.60
CA ARG A 114 13.42 -12.33 7.89
C ARG A 114 14.84 -12.90 7.79
N HIS A 115 15.65 -12.72 8.83
CA HIS A 115 16.89 -13.48 8.96
C HIS A 115 16.58 -14.93 9.38
N SER A 116 17.51 -15.83 9.14
CA SER A 116 17.40 -17.24 9.50
C SER A 116 18.75 -17.81 9.94
N GLU A 117 18.72 -18.93 10.65
CA GLU A 117 19.93 -19.70 11.03
C GLU A 117 20.61 -20.36 9.82
N TRP A 118 20.00 -20.32 8.64
CA TRP A 118 20.56 -20.89 7.40
C TRP A 118 21.56 -19.95 6.72
N LYS A 119 22.14 -19.00 7.47
CA LYS A 119 23.07 -17.99 6.97
C LYS A 119 22.52 -17.19 5.78
N ALA A 120 21.20 -17.03 5.72
CA ALA A 120 20.50 -16.42 4.60
C ALA A 120 19.30 -15.57 5.05
N MET A 121 18.98 -14.56 4.25
CA MET A 121 17.71 -13.83 4.34
C MET A 121 16.60 -14.62 3.63
N LEU A 122 15.47 -14.76 4.30
CA LEU A 122 14.29 -15.45 3.76
C LEU A 122 13.16 -14.47 3.52
N VAL A 123 12.41 -14.70 2.44
CA VAL A 123 11.13 -14.04 2.20
C VAL A 123 10.04 -14.93 2.79
N ASN A 124 9.39 -14.48 3.85
CA ASN A 124 8.21 -15.14 4.38
C ASN A 124 6.98 -14.68 3.58
N ILE A 125 6.28 -15.63 2.95
CA ILE A 125 5.11 -15.39 2.11
C ILE A 125 3.97 -16.25 2.62
N ASP A 126 2.79 -15.66 2.79
CA ASP A 126 1.57 -16.38 3.15
C ASP A 126 0.36 -15.79 2.42
N VAL A 127 -0.72 -16.56 2.29
CA VAL A 127 -1.99 -16.08 1.75
C VAL A 127 -2.67 -15.16 2.76
N SER A 128 -3.28 -14.09 2.29
CA SER A 128 -4.02 -13.15 3.13
C SER A 128 -5.39 -12.86 2.52
N ALA A 129 -6.39 -12.59 3.36
CA ALA A 129 -7.71 -12.17 2.93
C ALA A 129 -8.17 -10.98 3.79
N LYS A 130 -8.75 -9.95 3.17
CA LYS A 130 -9.21 -8.76 3.88
C LYS A 130 -10.47 -8.19 3.23
N GLY A 131 -11.35 -7.63 4.07
CA GLY A 131 -12.53 -6.88 3.64
C GLY A 131 -12.16 -5.50 3.07
N PHE A 132 -12.77 -5.16 1.94
CA PHE A 132 -12.71 -3.88 1.26
C PHE A 132 -14.13 -3.44 0.90
N TYR A 133 -14.34 -2.14 0.74
CA TYR A 133 -15.55 -1.64 0.08
C TYR A 133 -15.49 -2.00 -1.41
N LYS A 134 -16.62 -2.42 -1.95
CA LYS A 134 -16.79 -2.62 -3.39
C LYS A 134 -16.66 -1.28 -4.10
N GLU A 135 -15.99 -1.29 -5.24
CA GLU A 135 -16.05 -0.19 -6.18
C GLU A 135 -17.39 -0.24 -6.94
N GLN A 136 -18.36 0.55 -6.47
CA GLN A 136 -19.72 0.57 -7.03
C GLN A 136 -20.36 1.97 -6.88
N ALA A 137 -21.48 2.19 -7.56
CA ALA A 137 -22.21 3.45 -7.42
C ALA A 137 -22.76 3.59 -6.00
N VAL A 138 -22.63 4.78 -5.41
CA VAL A 138 -23.22 5.07 -4.09
C VAL A 138 -24.73 4.85 -4.14
N VAL A 139 -25.36 5.31 -5.23
CA VAL A 139 -26.78 5.14 -5.54
C VAL A 139 -26.90 4.51 -6.93
N PRO A 140 -27.69 3.44 -7.11
CA PRO A 140 -28.45 2.72 -6.09
C PRO A 140 -27.64 1.65 -5.34
N ASP A 141 -26.52 1.17 -5.90
CA ASP A 141 -25.92 -0.11 -5.52
C ASP A 141 -25.52 -0.20 -4.04
N PHE A 142 -24.67 0.72 -3.56
CA PHE A 142 -24.22 0.70 -2.16
C PHE A 142 -25.38 0.91 -1.18
N LEU A 143 -26.28 1.87 -1.44
CA LEU A 143 -27.44 2.11 -0.57
C LEU A 143 -28.36 0.89 -0.48
N CYS A 144 -28.65 0.25 -1.61
CA CYS A 144 -29.46 -0.97 -1.65
C CYS A 144 -28.81 -2.09 -0.83
N GLU A 145 -27.50 -2.31 -0.99
CA GLU A 145 -26.79 -3.34 -0.22
C GLU A 145 -26.69 -3.01 1.28
N ALA A 146 -26.45 -1.75 1.65
CA ALA A 146 -26.27 -1.33 3.04
C ALA A 146 -27.59 -1.26 3.84
N LEU A 147 -28.68 -0.87 3.17
CA LEU A 147 -30.00 -0.75 3.80
C LEU A 147 -30.86 -2.01 3.61
N ASP A 148 -30.42 -2.96 2.79
CA ASP A 148 -31.17 -4.15 2.38
C ASP A 148 -32.52 -3.78 1.72
N VAL A 149 -32.45 -2.88 0.74
CA VAL A 149 -33.61 -2.37 -0.02
C VAL A 149 -33.43 -2.53 -1.52
N LYS A 150 -34.52 -2.42 -2.28
CA LYS A 150 -34.48 -2.49 -3.75
C LYS A 150 -34.40 -1.08 -4.35
N PRO A 151 -33.89 -0.93 -5.58
CA PRO A 151 -33.78 0.39 -6.23
C PRO A 151 -35.09 1.18 -6.26
N HIS A 152 -36.23 0.51 -6.49
CA HIS A 152 -37.53 1.18 -6.51
C HIS A 152 -37.93 1.78 -5.16
N ASN A 153 -37.42 1.26 -4.03
CA ASN A 153 -37.63 1.89 -2.73
C ASN A 153 -36.95 3.26 -2.66
N LEU A 154 -35.79 3.44 -3.31
CA LEU A 154 -35.07 4.71 -3.32
C LEU A 154 -35.74 5.77 -4.23
N GLU A 155 -36.61 5.35 -5.14
CA GLU A 155 -37.39 6.25 -6.02
C GLU A 155 -38.65 6.78 -5.34
N ASP A 156 -39.11 6.13 -4.27
CA ASP A 156 -40.27 6.57 -3.50
C ASP A 156 -39.89 7.75 -2.61
N TYR A 157 -40.48 8.93 -2.87
CA TYR A 157 -40.29 10.13 -2.06
C TYR A 157 -40.71 9.98 -0.59
N ARG A 158 -41.48 8.94 -0.26
CA ARG A 158 -41.87 8.61 1.12
C ARG A 158 -40.90 7.65 1.81
N PHE A 159 -39.91 7.12 1.10
CA PHE A 159 -38.94 6.22 1.68
C PHE A 159 -38.05 6.98 2.66
N GLU A 160 -38.08 6.54 3.92
CA GLU A 160 -37.20 7.05 4.97
C GLU A 160 -36.04 6.07 5.18
N PRO A 161 -34.82 6.40 4.69
CA PRO A 161 -33.68 5.52 4.88
C PRO A 161 -33.31 5.42 6.37
N ASP A 162 -32.92 4.22 6.82
CA ASP A 162 -32.35 4.03 8.15
C ASP A 162 -31.00 4.77 8.24
N ARG A 163 -31.08 6.01 8.72
CA ARG A 163 -29.94 6.91 8.87
C ARG A 163 -28.85 6.31 9.75
N ARG A 164 -29.21 5.55 10.79
CA ARG A 164 -28.24 4.98 11.74
C ARG A 164 -27.44 3.85 11.08
N ARG A 165 -28.11 2.98 10.29
CA ARG A 165 -27.42 1.97 9.47
C ARG A 165 -26.50 2.62 8.45
N LEU A 166 -26.97 3.64 7.75
CA LEU A 166 -26.18 4.33 6.73
C LEU A 166 -24.93 5.01 7.32
N GLU A 167 -25.09 5.73 8.42
CA GLU A 167 -23.98 6.38 9.13
C GLU A 167 -22.92 5.38 9.62
N LYS A 168 -23.35 4.15 9.98
CA LYS A 168 -22.45 3.07 10.36
C LYS A 168 -21.73 2.46 9.16
N ALA A 169 -22.39 2.36 8.00
CA ALA A 169 -21.83 1.74 6.80
C ALA A 169 -20.77 2.62 6.11
N ILE A 170 -20.88 3.95 6.23
CA ILE A 170 -19.99 4.93 5.57
C ILE A 170 -18.81 5.36 6.47
N ARG A 171 -18.86 5.09 7.77
CA ARG A 171 -17.80 5.42 8.74
C ARG A 171 -16.63 4.43 8.69
#